data_AF-A0A974UDC5-F1
#
_entry.id   AF-A0A974UDC5-F1
#
_cell.length_a   1.000
_cell.length_b   1.000
_cell.length_c   1.000
_cell.angle_alpha   90.00
_cell.angle_beta   90.00
_cell.angle_gamma   90.00
#
_symmetry.space_group_name_H-M   'P 1'
#
loop_
_entity.id
_entity.type
_entity.pdbx_description
1 polymer ?
#
loop_
_entity_poly.entity_id
_entity_poly.type
_entity_poly.pdbx_seq_one_letter_code
_entity_poly.pdbx_strand_id
1 'polypeptide(L)'
;MNKFIVTCGTSQIDPSIFKILDKNLAKEYDGWGFEAFFRNHPLEVPPNFLQWVDGSLLKKYQIVIKGDLDSLDEKIGKGNNPLGAELSTLHLLKNRETGVRWNPKEDRIILISSETGKGQSVASLIKRLLQGVYGLEEGQIDIKVVKDLREKPANSDSTLMNFANNILQSIDIDNEEEFKKYSHYVLAISGGFKSTIPCMTLASFFFGIEMVYVYEDSDGLQSLQPKYDLSTKTKKEFWGQFWKELAAQGVQNKPNCMTVLLHKRYEKRNRRYF
;
A
#
# COMPACT_ATOMS: atom_id res chain seq x y z
N MET A 1 12.09 0.14 -14.08
CA MET A 1 10.68 0.07 -13.70
C MET A 1 10.57 -0.28 -12.23
N ASN A 2 10.11 0.67 -11.44
CA ASN A 2 9.80 0.51 -10.04
C ASN A 2 8.38 -0.07 -9.86
N LYS A 3 8.15 -0.67 -8.70
CA LYS A 3 6.86 -1.23 -8.28
C LYS A 3 6.52 -0.70 -6.89
N PHE A 4 5.42 0.03 -6.81
CA PHE A 4 4.93 0.62 -5.56
C PHE A 4 3.78 -0.22 -5.01
N ILE A 5 3.98 -0.82 -3.85
CA ILE A 5 2.96 -1.59 -3.13
C ILE A 5 2.32 -0.67 -2.11
N VAL A 6 1.06 -0.31 -2.33
CA VAL A 6 0.34 0.72 -1.56
C VAL A 6 -0.82 0.07 -0.82
N THR A 7 -0.86 0.21 0.50
CA THR A 7 -2.01 -0.25 1.29
C THR A 7 -3.14 0.77 1.23
N CYS A 8 -4.33 0.32 0.83
CA CYS A 8 -5.53 1.14 0.74
C CYS A 8 -6.32 1.08 2.05
N GLY A 9 -6.54 2.25 2.64
CA GLY A 9 -7.46 2.51 3.73
C GLY A 9 -8.80 2.98 3.19
N THR A 10 -9.55 3.65 4.06
CA THR A 10 -10.92 4.09 3.76
C THR A 10 -11.04 5.61 3.71
N SER A 11 -9.93 6.34 3.88
CA SER A 11 -9.91 7.79 4.04
C SER A 11 -10.34 8.56 2.79
N GLN A 12 -10.09 8.03 1.59
CA GLN A 12 -10.38 8.69 0.30
C GLN A 12 -11.87 8.94 0.06
N ILE A 13 -12.74 8.22 0.77
CA ILE A 13 -14.18 8.39 0.70
C ILE A 13 -14.75 8.89 2.03
N ASP A 14 -13.90 9.48 2.88
CA ASP A 14 -14.36 10.19 4.06
C ASP A 14 -15.14 11.45 3.63
N PRO A 15 -16.35 11.68 4.17
CA PRO A 15 -17.15 12.87 3.88
C PRO A 15 -16.42 14.20 4.05
N SER A 16 -15.46 14.28 4.98
CA SER A 16 -14.65 15.47 5.20
C SER A 16 -13.78 15.82 3.99
N ILE A 17 -13.26 14.84 3.25
CA ILE A 17 -12.50 15.08 2.03
C ILE A 17 -13.40 15.72 0.98
N PHE A 18 -14.62 15.22 0.79
CA PHE A 18 -15.55 15.82 -0.16
C PHE A 18 -15.92 17.26 0.21
N LYS A 19 -16.02 17.58 1.51
CA LYS A 19 -16.26 18.97 1.96
C LYS A 19 -15.10 19.90 1.62
N ILE A 20 -13.87 19.40 1.67
CA ILE A 20 -12.67 20.15 1.27
C ILE A 20 -12.67 20.38 -0.25
N LEU A 21 -13.05 19.36 -1.03
CA LEU A 21 -13.07 19.43 -2.49
C LEU A 21 -14.21 20.30 -3.04
N ASP A 22 -15.45 20.04 -2.60
CA ASP A 22 -16.65 20.74 -3.04
C ASP A 22 -17.84 20.40 -2.13
N LYS A 23 -18.46 21.41 -1.51
CA LYS A 23 -19.66 21.25 -0.67
C LYS A 23 -20.82 20.56 -1.39
N ASN A 24 -20.99 20.75 -2.69
CA ASN A 24 -22.04 20.09 -3.46
C ASN A 24 -21.74 18.61 -3.66
N LEU A 25 -20.46 18.25 -3.84
CA LEU A 25 -20.04 16.86 -3.93
C LEU A 25 -20.26 16.12 -2.61
N ALA A 26 -20.00 16.77 -1.48
CA ALA A 26 -20.32 16.22 -0.16
C ALA A 26 -21.83 15.94 -0.02
N LYS A 27 -22.69 16.87 -0.46
CA LYS A 27 -24.14 16.67 -0.48
C LYS A 27 -24.58 15.54 -1.39
N GLU A 28 -23.97 15.42 -2.57
CA GLU A 28 -24.22 14.28 -3.48
C GLU A 28 -23.87 12.97 -2.78
N TYR A 29 -22.64 12.84 -2.23
CA TYR A 29 -22.19 11.65 -1.50
C TYR A 29 -23.15 11.26 -0.37
N ASP A 30 -23.56 12.24 0.45
CA ASP A 30 -24.53 12.03 1.51
C ASP A 30 -25.90 11.58 0.95
N GLY A 31 -26.35 12.18 -0.15
CA GLY A 31 -27.61 11.86 -0.82
C GLY A 31 -27.68 10.46 -1.42
N TRP A 32 -26.54 9.88 -1.82
CA TRP A 32 -26.44 8.49 -2.27
C TRP A 32 -26.50 7.48 -1.12
N GLY A 33 -26.33 7.92 0.13
CA GLY A 33 -26.43 7.05 1.30
C GLY A 33 -25.30 6.00 1.40
N PHE A 34 -24.11 6.27 0.84
CA PHE A 34 -23.02 5.30 0.81
C PHE A 34 -22.58 4.82 2.20
N GLU A 35 -22.53 5.69 3.21
CA GLU A 35 -22.18 5.29 4.59
C GLU A 35 -23.22 4.34 5.20
N ALA A 36 -24.51 4.56 4.91
CA ALA A 36 -25.56 3.63 5.31
C ALA A 36 -25.44 2.30 4.54
N PHE A 37 -25.14 2.36 3.24
CA PHE A 37 -24.92 1.18 2.42
C PHE A 37 -23.76 0.32 2.96
N PHE A 38 -22.57 0.89 3.16
CA PHE A 38 -21.41 0.14 3.65
C PHE A 38 -21.64 -0.44 5.06
N ARG A 39 -22.46 0.20 5.88
CA ARG A 39 -22.83 -0.33 7.20
C ARG A 39 -23.72 -1.57 7.08
N ASN A 40 -24.68 -1.55 6.16
CA ASN A 40 -25.66 -2.63 5.98
C ASN A 40 -25.11 -3.76 5.09
N HIS A 41 -24.20 -3.43 4.17
CA HIS A 41 -23.60 -4.31 3.17
C HIS A 41 -22.06 -4.17 3.17
N PRO A 42 -21.37 -4.55 4.26
CA PRO A 42 -19.94 -4.27 4.44
C PRO A 42 -19.01 -4.97 3.45
N LEU A 43 -19.50 -5.98 2.73
CA LEU A 43 -18.74 -6.73 1.73
C LEU A 43 -19.12 -6.37 0.29
N GLU A 44 -20.09 -5.49 0.09
CA GLU A 44 -20.59 -5.14 -1.24
C GLU A 44 -20.11 -3.76 -1.67
N VAL A 45 -19.76 -3.63 -2.95
CA VAL A 45 -19.55 -2.33 -3.58
C VAL A 45 -20.92 -1.79 -4.01
N PRO A 46 -21.29 -0.55 -3.64
CA PRO A 46 -22.56 0.03 -4.07
C PRO A 46 -22.66 0.01 -5.60
N PRO A 47 -23.76 -0.46 -6.21
CA PRO A 47 -23.88 -0.63 -7.67
C PRO A 47 -23.61 0.66 -8.47
N ASN A 48 -23.98 1.79 -7.89
CA ASN A 48 -23.84 3.13 -8.42
C ASN A 48 -22.47 3.78 -8.10
N PHE A 49 -21.64 3.16 -7.26
CA PHE A 49 -20.37 3.76 -6.83
C PHE A 49 -19.43 3.97 -8.01
N LEU A 50 -19.24 2.96 -8.87
CA LEU A 50 -18.36 3.10 -10.04
C LEU A 50 -18.89 4.13 -11.05
N GLN A 51 -20.21 4.23 -11.24
CA GLN A 51 -20.80 5.26 -12.08
C GLN A 51 -20.56 6.66 -11.52
N TRP A 52 -20.68 6.81 -10.20
CA TRP A 52 -20.42 8.06 -9.51
C TRP A 52 -18.94 8.44 -9.60
N VAL A 53 -18.03 7.47 -9.39
CA VAL A 53 -16.59 7.64 -9.61
C VAL A 53 -16.33 8.09 -11.03
N ASP A 54 -16.75 7.34 -12.05
CA ASP A 54 -16.46 7.64 -13.46
C ASP A 54 -17.17 8.91 -13.99
N GLY A 55 -18.06 9.51 -13.20
CA GLY A 55 -18.84 10.70 -13.53
C GLY A 55 -18.25 12.02 -13.03
N SER A 56 -19.06 12.78 -12.28
CA SER A 56 -18.73 14.13 -11.79
C SER A 56 -17.61 14.13 -10.75
N LEU A 57 -17.54 13.09 -9.91
CA LEU A 57 -16.57 12.97 -8.83
C LEU A 57 -15.13 12.97 -9.35
N LEU A 58 -14.81 12.03 -10.24
CA LEU A 58 -13.46 11.86 -10.77
C LEU A 58 -12.98 13.12 -11.48
N LYS A 59 -13.85 13.78 -12.26
CA LYS A 59 -13.52 15.05 -12.91
C LYS A 59 -13.18 16.14 -11.90
N LYS A 60 -14.00 16.31 -10.85
CA LYS A 60 -13.74 17.32 -9.80
C LYS A 60 -12.45 17.03 -9.05
N TYR A 61 -12.24 15.78 -8.64
CA TYR A 61 -10.98 15.36 -8.03
C TYR A 61 -9.79 15.67 -8.94
N GLN A 62 -9.87 15.30 -10.22
CA GLN A 62 -8.79 15.57 -11.18
C GLN A 62 -8.51 17.05 -11.34
N ILE A 63 -9.55 17.90 -11.38
CA ILE A 63 -9.40 19.36 -11.44
C ILE A 63 -8.69 19.88 -10.19
N VAL A 64 -9.13 19.47 -9.00
CA VAL A 64 -8.46 19.89 -7.76
C VAL A 64 -7.03 19.41 -7.73
N ILE A 65 -6.78 18.14 -8.03
CA ILE A 65 -5.42 17.61 -8.00
C ILE A 65 -4.55 18.35 -9.01
N LYS A 66 -4.98 18.51 -10.27
CA LYS A 66 -4.19 19.16 -11.33
C LYS A 66 -4.02 20.66 -11.15
N GLY A 67 -5.04 21.35 -10.65
CA GLY A 67 -5.04 22.80 -10.45
C GLY A 67 -4.21 23.25 -9.26
N ASP A 68 -4.07 22.39 -8.24
CA ASP A 68 -3.37 22.68 -6.99
C ASP A 68 -2.09 21.84 -6.81
N LEU A 69 -1.55 21.17 -7.84
CA LEU A 69 -0.35 20.32 -7.74
C LEU A 69 0.79 21.02 -6.98
N ASP A 70 1.02 22.31 -7.25
CA ASP A 70 2.11 23.06 -6.64
C ASP A 70 1.80 23.50 -5.19
N SER A 71 0.53 23.61 -4.81
CA SER A 71 0.09 23.92 -3.43
C SER A 71 -0.20 22.67 -2.59
N LEU A 72 -0.24 21.50 -3.23
CA LEU A 72 -0.57 20.24 -2.61
C LEU A 72 0.53 19.80 -1.66
N ASP A 73 1.79 20.05 -2.00
CA ASP A 73 2.93 19.79 -1.12
C ASP A 73 2.76 20.48 0.24
N GLU A 74 2.17 21.68 0.28
CA GLU A 74 1.88 22.40 1.54
C GLU A 74 0.69 21.85 2.33
N LYS A 75 -0.16 21.02 1.72
CA LYS A 75 -1.38 20.43 2.31
C LYS A 75 -1.18 18.97 2.71
N ILE A 76 -0.17 18.28 2.18
CA ILE A 76 0.13 16.89 2.50
C ILE A 76 0.54 16.77 3.97
N GLY A 77 0.13 15.69 4.62
CA GLY A 77 0.38 15.44 6.05
C GLY A 77 -0.58 16.19 6.99
N LYS A 78 -1.17 17.31 6.56
CA LYS A 78 -2.06 18.12 7.40
C LYS A 78 -3.49 17.58 7.44
N GLY A 79 -4.25 17.92 8.48
CA GLY A 79 -5.65 17.49 8.66
C GLY A 79 -6.64 17.92 7.56
N ASN A 80 -6.23 18.77 6.62
CA ASN A 80 -7.02 19.21 5.47
C ASN A 80 -6.56 18.60 4.13
N ASN A 81 -5.82 17.49 4.16
CA ASN A 81 -5.28 16.83 2.97
C ASN A 81 -6.39 16.30 2.03
N PRO A 82 -6.59 16.91 0.86
CA PRO A 82 -7.67 16.53 -0.06
C PRO A 82 -7.38 15.26 -0.85
N LEU A 83 -6.15 14.72 -0.81
CA LEU A 83 -5.73 13.55 -1.58
C LEU A 83 -5.95 12.23 -0.81
N GLY A 84 -6.07 12.31 0.52
CA GLY A 84 -5.91 11.16 1.40
C GLY A 84 -4.46 10.64 1.41
N ALA A 85 -4.17 9.70 2.31
CA ALA A 85 -2.80 9.32 2.65
C ALA A 85 -2.04 8.66 1.48
N GLU A 86 -2.72 7.84 0.69
CA GLU A 86 -2.16 7.00 -0.37
C GLU A 86 -1.69 7.84 -1.56
N LEU A 87 -2.58 8.69 -2.08
CA LEU A 87 -2.25 9.59 -3.20
C LEU A 87 -1.20 10.63 -2.79
N SER A 88 -1.25 11.10 -1.53
CA SER A 88 -0.22 11.99 -0.99
C SER A 88 1.15 11.35 -0.97
N THR A 89 1.22 10.09 -0.51
CA THR A 89 2.48 9.35 -0.45
C THR A 89 3.05 9.12 -1.85
N LEU A 90 2.20 8.75 -2.81
CA LEU A 90 2.61 8.60 -4.20
C LEU A 90 3.06 9.93 -4.81
N HIS A 91 2.36 11.03 -4.51
CA HIS A 91 2.75 12.36 -4.96
C HIS A 91 4.14 12.75 -4.47
N LEU A 92 4.42 12.62 -3.16
CA LEU A 92 5.73 12.90 -2.60
C LEU A 92 6.83 12.00 -3.16
N LEU A 93 6.52 10.71 -3.44
CA LEU A 93 7.46 9.78 -4.07
C LEU A 93 7.85 10.19 -5.49
N LYS A 94 7.00 10.92 -6.22
CA LYS A 94 7.33 11.46 -7.55
C LYS A 94 8.41 12.54 -7.45
N ASN A 95 8.32 13.40 -6.44
CA ASN A 95 9.11 14.62 -6.29
C ASN A 95 10.38 14.43 -5.42
N ARG A 96 10.59 13.23 -4.85
CA ARG A 96 11.66 12.97 -3.89
C ARG A 96 13.07 13.23 -4.43
N GLU A 97 13.81 14.16 -3.83
CA GLU A 97 15.10 14.61 -4.35
C GLU A 97 16.21 13.52 -4.36
N THR A 98 16.22 12.59 -3.40
CA THR A 98 17.25 11.53 -3.29
C THR A 98 16.63 10.16 -2.97
N GLY A 99 16.64 9.21 -3.92
CA GLY A 99 16.16 7.83 -3.73
C GLY A 99 15.47 7.23 -4.96
N VAL A 100 14.47 6.36 -4.74
CA VAL A 100 13.57 5.83 -5.78
C VAL A 100 12.47 6.86 -6.07
N ARG A 101 12.42 7.35 -7.31
CA ARG A 101 11.35 8.25 -7.79
C ARG A 101 10.31 7.47 -8.58
N TRP A 102 9.05 7.83 -8.38
CA TRP A 102 7.97 7.30 -9.18
C TRP A 102 7.88 8.02 -10.54
N ASN A 103 7.95 7.26 -11.63
CA ASN A 103 7.70 7.70 -12.99
C ASN A 103 6.38 7.09 -13.52
N PRO A 104 5.32 7.88 -13.72
CA PRO A 104 4.02 7.38 -14.15
C PRO A 104 4.03 6.71 -15.53
N LYS A 105 5.03 6.99 -16.38
CA LYS A 105 5.15 6.39 -17.72
C LYS A 105 5.76 4.99 -17.73
N GLU A 106 6.43 4.59 -16.65
CA GLU A 106 7.23 3.36 -16.62
C GLU A 106 6.86 2.48 -15.44
N ASP A 107 6.52 3.06 -14.30
CA ASP A 107 6.37 2.35 -13.05
C ASP A 107 4.99 1.72 -12.90
N ARG A 108 4.90 0.76 -11.98
CA ARG A 108 3.66 0.04 -11.68
C ARG A 108 3.24 0.26 -10.23
N ILE A 109 1.93 0.28 -10.02
CA ILE A 109 1.32 0.43 -8.70
C ILE A 109 0.50 -0.81 -8.42
N ILE A 110 0.66 -1.36 -7.22
CA ILE A 110 -0.09 -2.48 -6.70
C ILE A 110 -0.85 -1.97 -5.48
N LEU A 111 -2.16 -1.82 -5.62
CA LEU A 111 -3.06 -1.39 -4.57
C LEU A 111 -3.51 -2.61 -3.77
N ILE A 112 -3.10 -2.72 -2.51
CA ILE A 112 -3.57 -3.77 -1.61
C ILE A 112 -4.83 -3.27 -0.90
N SER A 113 -5.96 -3.92 -1.18
CA SER A 113 -7.28 -3.58 -0.62
C SER A 113 -7.78 -4.67 0.31
N SER A 114 -8.63 -4.31 1.27
CA SER A 114 -9.50 -5.27 1.94
C SER A 114 -10.57 -5.83 0.99
N GLU A 115 -11.12 -6.99 1.34
CA GLU A 115 -12.30 -7.58 0.69
C GLU A 115 -13.59 -6.79 0.95
N THR A 116 -13.58 -5.84 1.89
CA THR A 116 -14.76 -5.04 2.22
C THR A 116 -15.17 -4.15 1.04
N GLY A 117 -16.47 -3.88 0.95
CA GLY A 117 -17.04 -2.97 -0.04
C GLY A 117 -16.37 -1.61 -0.03
N LYS A 118 -16.11 -1.06 1.17
CA LYS A 118 -15.42 0.22 1.37
C LYS A 118 -13.99 0.19 0.83
N GLY A 119 -13.23 -0.87 1.11
CA GLY A 119 -11.85 -1.01 0.62
C GLY A 119 -11.78 -1.11 -0.90
N GLN A 120 -12.60 -1.98 -1.50
CA GLN A 120 -12.64 -2.17 -2.95
C GLN A 120 -13.08 -0.88 -3.68
N SER A 121 -14.02 -0.14 -3.10
CA SER A 121 -14.46 1.17 -3.59
C SER A 121 -13.31 2.17 -3.60
N VAL A 122 -12.54 2.27 -2.49
CA VAL A 122 -11.38 3.17 -2.41
C VAL A 122 -10.27 2.77 -3.39
N ALA A 123 -9.91 1.49 -3.47
CA ALA A 123 -8.89 1.03 -4.40
C ALA A 123 -9.26 1.34 -5.86
N SER A 124 -10.54 1.18 -6.21
CA SER A 124 -11.05 1.54 -7.53
C SER A 124 -10.99 3.05 -7.79
N LEU A 125 -11.38 3.87 -6.82
CA LEU A 125 -11.28 5.33 -6.90
C LEU A 125 -9.82 5.77 -7.07
N ILE A 126 -8.89 5.27 -6.25
CA ILE A 126 -7.46 5.57 -6.35
C ILE A 126 -6.93 5.18 -7.73
N LYS A 127 -7.28 3.99 -8.24
CA LYS A 127 -6.90 3.57 -9.59
C LYS A 127 -7.35 4.56 -10.65
N ARG A 128 -8.64 4.95 -10.66
CA ARG A 128 -9.16 5.94 -11.62
C ARG A 128 -8.48 7.29 -11.50
N LEU A 129 -8.16 7.73 -10.29
CA LEU A 129 -7.44 8.98 -10.04
C LEU A 129 -6.01 8.92 -10.59
N LEU A 130 -5.29 7.82 -10.36
CA LEU A 130 -3.95 7.63 -10.91
C LEU A 130 -3.95 7.64 -12.44
N GLN A 131 -4.94 7.01 -13.06
CA GLN A 131 -5.10 7.02 -14.51
C GLN A 131 -5.35 8.44 -15.06
N GLY A 132 -6.32 9.16 -14.50
CA GLY A 132 -6.71 10.44 -15.08
C GLY A 132 -5.89 11.65 -14.64
N VAL A 133 -5.25 11.60 -13.46
CA VAL A 133 -4.34 12.65 -12.99
C VAL A 133 -2.93 12.46 -13.55
N TYR A 134 -2.39 11.24 -13.41
CA TYR A 134 -0.99 10.96 -13.70
C TYR A 134 -0.78 10.25 -15.05
N GLY A 135 -1.86 9.86 -15.73
CA GLY A 135 -1.79 9.26 -17.07
C GLY A 135 -1.36 7.80 -17.06
N LEU A 136 -1.55 7.07 -15.95
CA LEU A 136 -1.19 5.65 -15.89
C LEU A 136 -2.12 4.82 -16.78
N GLU A 137 -1.54 3.84 -17.48
CA GLU A 137 -2.28 2.88 -18.27
C GLU A 137 -2.96 1.83 -17.40
N GLU A 138 -4.01 1.19 -17.93
CA GLU A 138 -4.75 0.11 -17.25
C GLU A 138 -3.84 -1.02 -16.75
N GLY A 139 -2.83 -1.40 -17.55
CA GLY A 139 -1.87 -2.45 -17.21
C GLY A 139 -0.82 -2.06 -16.17
N GLN A 140 -0.73 -0.79 -15.79
CA GLN A 140 0.23 -0.31 -14.78
C GLN A 140 -0.30 -0.36 -13.35
N ILE A 141 -1.62 -0.56 -13.16
CA ILE A 141 -2.25 -0.56 -11.83
C ILE A 141 -3.00 -1.86 -11.60
N ASP A 142 -2.51 -2.65 -10.63
CA ASP A 142 -3.16 -3.87 -10.16
C ASP A 142 -3.82 -3.65 -8.80
N ILE A 143 -4.95 -4.30 -8.55
CA ILE A 143 -5.64 -4.30 -7.26
C ILE A 143 -5.59 -5.71 -6.70
N LYS A 144 -4.91 -5.87 -5.57
CA LYS A 144 -4.80 -7.12 -4.83
C LYS A 144 -5.73 -7.09 -3.62
N VAL A 145 -6.75 -7.95 -3.65
CA VAL A 145 -7.75 -8.03 -2.57
C VAL A 145 -7.29 -9.04 -1.52
N VAL A 146 -7.25 -8.61 -0.26
CA VAL A 146 -6.87 -9.44 0.88
C VAL A 146 -8.13 -9.93 1.59
N LYS A 147 -8.31 -11.24 1.55
CA LYS A 147 -9.40 -11.94 2.23
C LYS A 147 -9.33 -11.73 3.74
N ASP A 148 -10.49 -11.50 4.35
CA ASP A 148 -10.71 -11.25 5.78
C ASP A 148 -9.97 -10.02 6.35
N LEU A 149 -9.36 -9.17 5.52
CA LEU A 149 -8.75 -7.93 6.01
C LEU A 149 -9.84 -6.91 6.35
N ARG A 150 -10.11 -6.71 7.65
CA ARG A 150 -11.12 -5.79 8.18
C ARG A 150 -10.79 -5.43 9.64
N GLU A 151 -11.53 -4.50 10.24
CA GLU A 151 -11.32 -4.07 11.63
C GLU A 151 -11.43 -5.22 12.64
N LYS A 152 -12.35 -6.16 12.38
CA LYS A 152 -12.60 -7.33 13.21
C LYS A 152 -12.57 -8.59 12.32
N PRO A 153 -11.38 -9.11 11.99
CA PRO A 153 -11.26 -10.32 11.19
C PRO A 153 -11.82 -11.51 11.95
N ALA A 154 -12.31 -12.53 11.25
CA ALA A 154 -12.72 -13.78 11.88
C ALA A 154 -11.50 -14.51 12.47
N ASN A 155 -10.35 -14.41 11.78
CA ASN A 155 -9.08 -14.94 12.27
C ASN A 155 -7.91 -14.02 11.87
N SER A 156 -7.34 -13.32 12.85
CA SER A 156 -6.24 -12.38 12.65
C SER A 156 -4.99 -13.03 12.06
N ASP A 157 -4.62 -14.25 12.49
CA ASP A 157 -3.44 -14.95 11.97
C ASP A 157 -3.62 -15.27 10.48
N SER A 158 -4.77 -15.84 10.11
CA SER A 158 -5.08 -16.19 8.72
C SER A 158 -5.15 -14.95 7.83
N THR A 159 -5.74 -13.86 8.33
CA THR A 159 -5.79 -12.58 7.63
C THR A 159 -4.40 -12.03 7.33
N LEU A 160 -3.51 -12.01 8.33
CA LEU A 160 -2.14 -11.53 8.13
C LEU A 160 -1.31 -12.46 7.26
N MET A 161 -1.58 -13.77 7.25
CA MET A 161 -0.98 -14.68 6.27
C MET A 161 -1.47 -14.42 4.85
N ASN A 162 -2.76 -14.18 4.65
CA ASN A 162 -3.30 -13.78 3.34
C ASN A 162 -2.66 -12.46 2.87
N PHE A 163 -2.47 -11.52 3.79
CA PHE A 163 -1.79 -10.26 3.52
C PHE A 163 -0.32 -10.50 3.12
N ALA A 164 0.43 -11.29 3.89
CA ALA A 164 1.81 -11.67 3.57
C ALA A 164 1.92 -12.32 2.18
N ASN A 165 1.01 -13.23 1.86
CA ASN A 165 0.96 -13.89 0.55
C ASN A 165 0.69 -12.89 -0.59
N ASN A 166 -0.17 -11.89 -0.37
CA ASN A 166 -0.40 -10.83 -1.36
C ASN A 166 0.87 -9.99 -1.58
N ILE A 167 1.62 -9.66 -0.52
CA ILE A 167 2.94 -9.01 -0.67
C ILE A 167 3.85 -9.91 -1.50
N LEU A 168 3.99 -11.19 -1.12
CA LEU A 168 4.85 -12.16 -1.81
C LEU A 168 4.47 -12.34 -3.28
N GLN A 169 3.19 -12.31 -3.64
CA GLN A 169 2.75 -12.35 -5.05
C GLN A 169 3.04 -11.05 -5.80
N SER A 170 3.10 -9.93 -5.08
CA SER A 170 3.38 -8.60 -5.64
C SER A 170 4.87 -8.39 -5.89
N ILE A 171 5.72 -9.01 -5.08
CA ILE A 171 7.17 -9.03 -5.27
C ILE A 171 7.55 -10.26 -6.12
N ASP A 172 8.21 -10.06 -7.27
CA ASP A 172 8.63 -11.17 -8.14
C ASP A 172 9.80 -11.96 -7.52
N ILE A 173 9.45 -12.77 -6.53
CA ILE A 173 10.38 -13.52 -5.69
C ILE A 173 11.04 -14.66 -6.45
N ASP A 174 10.39 -15.20 -7.49
CA ASP A 174 10.85 -16.39 -8.18
C ASP A 174 11.86 -16.04 -9.29
N ASN A 175 11.76 -14.89 -9.96
CA ASN A 175 12.60 -14.58 -11.15
C ASN A 175 13.94 -13.87 -10.91
N GLU A 176 14.25 -13.28 -9.75
CA GLU A 176 15.41 -12.36 -9.67
C GLU A 176 16.62 -12.81 -8.78
N GLU A 177 17.83 -12.28 -9.06
CA GLU A 177 19.12 -12.46 -8.35
C GLU A 177 19.32 -11.54 -7.12
N GLU A 178 20.13 -11.95 -6.13
CA GLU A 178 19.82 -11.84 -4.69
C GLU A 178 19.87 -10.47 -3.98
N PHE A 179 20.55 -9.43 -4.49
CA PHE A 179 20.78 -8.19 -3.70
C PHE A 179 20.38 -6.87 -4.38
N LYS A 180 20.47 -6.74 -5.71
CA LYS A 180 19.80 -5.64 -6.45
C LYS A 180 18.28 -5.87 -6.56
N LYS A 181 17.85 -7.10 -6.26
CA LYS A 181 16.53 -7.74 -6.40
C LYS A 181 15.29 -6.97 -5.96
N TYR A 182 15.44 -6.09 -4.98
CA TYR A 182 14.27 -5.48 -4.34
C TYR A 182 14.36 -3.97 -4.25
N SER A 183 15.44 -3.40 -4.80
CA SER A 183 15.72 -1.97 -4.76
C SER A 183 14.73 -1.13 -5.57
N HIS A 184 14.00 -1.75 -6.49
CA HIS A 184 12.93 -1.11 -7.29
C HIS A 184 11.53 -1.27 -6.67
N TYR A 185 11.40 -1.96 -5.54
CA TYR A 185 10.13 -2.04 -4.82
C TYR A 185 10.09 -1.00 -3.70
N VAL A 186 8.91 -0.41 -3.50
CA VAL A 186 8.63 0.49 -2.39
C VAL A 186 7.31 0.09 -1.73
N LEU A 187 7.32 -0.08 -0.42
CA LEU A 187 6.15 -0.28 0.42
C LEU A 187 5.66 1.09 0.91
N ALA A 188 4.54 1.58 0.37
CA ALA A 188 3.90 2.81 0.81
C ALA A 188 2.78 2.49 1.81
N ILE A 189 3.01 2.80 3.09
CA ILE A 189 2.17 2.30 4.20
C ILE A 189 1.39 3.40 4.94
N SER A 190 1.26 4.58 4.34
CA SER A 190 0.53 5.71 4.96
C SER A 190 -0.97 5.47 5.04
N GLY A 191 -1.53 4.65 4.15
CA GLY A 191 -2.93 4.22 4.15
C GLY A 191 -3.13 2.80 4.67
N GLY A 192 -4.38 2.38 4.81
CA GLY A 192 -4.74 1.00 5.18
C GLY A 192 -4.89 0.75 6.68
N PHE A 193 -5.08 -0.53 7.01
CA PHE A 193 -5.22 -0.97 8.39
C PHE A 193 -3.86 -0.98 9.10
N LYS A 194 -3.77 -0.32 10.28
CA LYS A 194 -2.56 -0.30 11.11
C LYS A 194 -2.07 -1.71 11.49
N SER A 195 -2.98 -2.69 11.57
CA SER A 195 -2.65 -4.10 11.83
C SER A 195 -1.78 -4.74 10.75
N THR A 196 -1.69 -4.16 9.55
CA THR A 196 -0.85 -4.65 8.46
C THR A 196 0.60 -4.16 8.55
N ILE A 197 0.86 -3.07 9.28
CA ILE A 197 2.18 -2.44 9.40
C ILE A 197 3.25 -3.43 9.88
N PRO A 198 3.02 -4.29 10.90
CA PRO A 198 4.01 -5.28 11.30
C PRO A 198 4.40 -6.24 10.17
N CYS A 199 3.44 -6.68 9.35
CA CYS A 199 3.71 -7.57 8.23
C CYS A 199 4.52 -6.86 7.12
N MET A 200 4.18 -5.61 6.80
CA MET A 200 4.95 -4.78 5.86
C MET A 200 6.37 -4.51 6.37
N THR A 201 6.52 -4.27 7.67
CA THR A 201 7.83 -4.09 8.32
C THR A 201 8.69 -5.33 8.18
N LEU A 202 8.11 -6.52 8.41
CA LEU A 202 8.81 -7.80 8.22
C LEU A 202 9.18 -8.02 6.74
N ALA A 203 8.30 -7.68 5.80
CA ALA A 203 8.62 -7.77 4.37
C ALA A 203 9.76 -6.83 3.98
N SER A 204 9.71 -5.57 4.42
CA SER A 204 10.80 -4.60 4.24
C SER A 204 12.11 -5.14 4.82
N PHE A 205 12.04 -5.71 6.02
CA PHE A 205 13.18 -6.29 6.71
C PHE A 205 13.80 -7.48 5.95
N PHE A 206 13.01 -8.50 5.61
CA PHE A 206 13.51 -9.75 5.02
C PHE A 206 13.96 -9.61 3.57
N PHE A 207 13.33 -8.72 2.83
CA PHE A 207 13.60 -8.52 1.41
C PHE A 207 14.38 -7.23 1.13
N GLY A 208 14.70 -6.41 2.13
CA GLY A 208 15.40 -5.14 1.91
C GLY A 208 14.62 -4.16 1.04
N ILE A 209 13.29 -4.26 1.05
CA ILE A 209 12.39 -3.37 0.29
C ILE A 209 12.30 -2.05 1.04
N GLU A 210 12.38 -0.93 0.33
CA GLU A 210 12.19 0.38 0.94
C GLU A 210 10.76 0.51 1.48
N MET A 211 10.61 1.02 2.69
CA MET A 211 9.31 1.25 3.31
C MET A 211 9.18 2.72 3.67
N VAL A 212 8.09 3.34 3.22
CA VAL A 212 7.87 4.77 3.36
C VAL A 212 6.52 5.07 3.99
N TYR A 213 6.47 6.19 4.71
CA TYR A 213 5.30 6.65 5.45
C TYR A 213 5.28 8.18 5.50
N VAL A 214 4.09 8.76 5.39
CA VAL A 214 3.85 10.19 5.62
C VAL A 214 3.19 10.31 6.99
N TYR A 215 3.85 10.99 7.93
CA TYR A 215 3.26 11.25 9.24
C TYR A 215 2.19 12.34 9.15
N GLU A 216 1.17 12.19 9.98
CA GLU A 216 0.24 13.28 10.29
C GLU A 216 1.04 14.48 10.81
N ASP A 217 0.71 15.66 10.32
CA ASP A 217 1.36 16.95 10.58
C ASP A 217 2.86 17.01 10.25
N SER A 218 3.32 16.18 9.30
CA SER A 218 4.69 16.25 8.76
C SER A 218 4.73 16.74 7.32
N ASP A 219 5.77 17.53 6.99
CA ASP A 219 5.97 18.10 5.66
C ASP A 219 6.71 17.15 4.70
N GLY A 220 6.93 15.88 5.08
CA GLY A 220 7.86 15.04 4.32
C GLY A 220 7.68 13.53 4.48
N LEU A 221 8.10 12.83 3.43
CA LEU A 221 8.13 11.39 3.37
C LEU A 221 9.25 10.83 4.25
N GLN A 222 8.91 9.94 5.18
CA GLN A 222 9.86 9.25 6.05
C GLN A 222 10.16 7.85 5.51
N SER A 223 11.43 7.45 5.57
CA SER A 223 11.82 6.06 5.37
C SER A 223 11.76 5.32 6.70
N LEU A 224 10.91 4.30 6.76
CA LEU A 224 10.76 3.41 7.92
C LEU A 224 11.46 2.07 7.71
N GLN A 225 12.25 1.93 6.64
CA GLN A 225 12.99 0.71 6.37
C GLN A 225 13.90 0.38 7.57
N PRO A 226 13.73 -0.78 8.21
CA PRO A 226 14.61 -1.19 9.30
C PRO A 226 16.05 -1.31 8.80
N LYS A 227 16.97 -0.63 9.47
CA LYS A 227 18.41 -0.71 9.18
C LYS A 227 19.07 -1.65 10.16
N TYR A 228 19.85 -2.59 9.64
CA TYR A 228 20.68 -3.49 10.44
C TYR A 228 22.13 -3.32 10.04
N ASP A 229 23.00 -3.29 11.03
CA ASP A 229 24.43 -3.09 10.81
C ASP A 229 25.09 -4.42 10.39
N LEU A 230 25.41 -4.53 9.10
CA LEU A 230 26.22 -5.61 8.53
C LEU A 230 27.65 -5.17 8.21
N SER A 231 28.15 -4.10 8.82
CA SER A 231 29.49 -3.55 8.51
C SER A 231 30.61 -4.57 8.72
N THR A 232 30.45 -5.51 9.65
CA THR A 232 31.48 -6.50 9.98
C THR A 232 31.11 -7.91 9.56
N LYS A 233 32.14 -8.72 9.28
CA LYS A 233 31.98 -10.15 8.97
C LYS A 233 31.25 -10.90 10.10
N THR A 234 31.61 -10.66 11.36
CA THR A 234 30.98 -11.27 12.53
C THR A 234 29.49 -10.96 12.62
N LYS A 235 29.08 -9.70 12.37
CA LYS A 235 27.66 -9.33 12.36
C LYS A 235 26.91 -10.02 11.21
N LYS A 236 27.53 -10.13 10.02
CA LYS A 236 26.95 -10.87 8.88
C LYS A 236 26.74 -12.35 9.22
N GLU A 237 27.72 -12.99 9.83
CA GLU A 237 27.66 -14.40 10.23
C GLU A 237 26.60 -14.64 11.30
N PHE A 238 26.57 -13.81 12.34
CA PHE A 238 25.56 -13.86 13.40
C PHE A 238 24.15 -13.77 12.82
N TRP A 239 23.85 -12.73 12.04
CA TRP A 239 22.53 -12.58 11.42
C TRP A 239 22.22 -13.74 10.48
N GLY A 240 23.18 -14.17 9.66
CA GLY A 240 23.02 -15.31 8.77
C GLY A 240 22.61 -16.59 9.51
N GLN A 241 23.22 -16.86 10.68
CA GLN A 241 22.93 -18.00 11.53
C GLN A 241 21.60 -17.85 12.25
N PHE A 242 21.35 -16.70 12.89
CA PHE A 242 20.10 -16.40 13.59
C PHE A 242 18.88 -16.66 12.70
N TRP A 243 18.94 -16.18 11.46
CA TRP A 243 17.84 -16.37 10.52
C TRP A 243 17.67 -17.82 10.05
N LYS A 244 18.75 -18.60 9.92
CA LYS A 244 18.67 -20.03 9.61
C LYS A 244 17.98 -20.79 10.73
N GLU A 245 18.36 -20.50 11.98
CA GLU A 245 17.76 -21.11 13.17
C GLU A 245 16.28 -20.75 13.29
N LEU A 246 15.95 -19.47 13.10
CA LEU A 246 14.58 -18.99 13.15
C LEU A 246 13.71 -19.60 12.06
N ALA A 247 14.24 -19.78 10.84
CA ALA A 247 13.53 -20.46 9.76
C ALA A 247 13.26 -21.93 10.10
N ALA A 248 14.26 -22.62 10.66
CA ALA A 248 14.13 -24.02 11.10
C ALA A 248 13.11 -24.20 12.22
N GLN A 249 13.10 -23.30 13.22
CA GLN A 249 12.09 -23.29 14.28
C GLN A 249 10.70 -22.93 13.76
N GLY A 250 10.61 -22.02 12.78
CA GLY A 250 9.35 -21.65 12.14
C GLY A 250 8.64 -22.80 11.44
N VAL A 251 9.37 -23.84 11.00
CA VAL A 251 8.79 -25.08 10.44
C VAL A 251 8.04 -25.88 11.51
N GLN A 252 8.45 -25.77 12.78
CA GLN A 252 7.85 -26.53 13.89
C GLN A 252 6.62 -25.81 14.50
N ASN A 253 6.47 -24.51 14.26
CA ASN A 253 5.41 -23.70 14.85
C ASN A 253 4.20 -23.52 13.91
N LYS A 254 3.06 -23.12 14.48
CA LYS A 254 1.85 -22.76 13.70
C LYS A 254 2.18 -21.64 12.70
N PRO A 255 1.78 -21.76 11.42
CA PRO A 255 2.02 -20.74 10.41
C PRO A 255 1.45 -19.38 10.83
N ASN A 256 2.25 -18.32 10.62
CA ASN A 256 1.85 -16.93 10.76
C ASN A 256 2.53 -16.08 9.68
N CYS A 257 2.25 -14.77 9.63
CA CYS A 257 2.81 -13.90 8.59
C CYS A 257 4.35 -13.87 8.57
N MET A 258 5.00 -13.94 9.74
CA MET A 258 6.45 -13.94 9.85
C MET A 258 7.04 -15.23 9.30
N THR A 259 6.49 -16.40 9.66
CA THR A 259 7.00 -17.68 9.16
C THR A 259 6.81 -17.80 7.65
N VAL A 260 5.68 -17.33 7.11
CA VAL A 260 5.41 -17.30 5.66
C VAL A 260 6.47 -16.48 4.91
N LEU A 261 6.74 -15.25 5.35
CA LEU A 261 7.73 -14.37 4.71
C LEU A 261 9.15 -14.94 4.84
N LEU A 262 9.51 -15.43 6.03
CA LEU A 262 10.83 -15.98 6.33
C LEU A 262 11.11 -17.26 5.52
N HIS A 263 10.15 -18.19 5.46
CA HIS A 263 10.29 -19.42 4.68
C HIS A 263 10.52 -19.12 3.21
N LYS A 264 9.71 -18.22 2.63
CA LYS A 264 9.85 -17.88 1.21
C LYS A 264 11.20 -17.21 0.90
N ARG A 265 11.79 -16.45 1.84
CA ARG A 265 13.16 -15.92 1.70
C ARG A 265 14.22 -17.02 1.72
N TYR A 266 14.04 -18.06 2.54
CA TYR A 266 15.02 -19.11 2.79
C TYR A 266 14.97 -20.28 1.81
N GLU A 267 13.78 -20.74 1.40
CA GLU A 267 13.63 -21.80 0.39
C GLU A 267 14.41 -21.50 -0.89
N LYS A 268 14.43 -20.23 -1.32
CA LYS A 268 15.18 -19.80 -2.51
C LYS A 268 16.70 -19.87 -2.33
N ARG A 269 17.22 -19.61 -1.13
CA ARG A 269 18.66 -19.73 -0.87
C ARG A 269 19.12 -21.17 -1.03
N ASN A 270 18.39 -22.12 -0.44
CA ASN A 270 18.79 -23.52 -0.48
C ASN A 270 18.80 -24.10 -1.89
N ARG A 271 17.88 -23.69 -2.78
CA ARG A 271 17.85 -24.12 -4.20
C ARG A 271 19.06 -23.67 -5.05
N ARG A 272 19.88 -22.73 -4.58
CA ARG A 272 21.09 -22.27 -5.29
C ARG A 272 22.38 -22.93 -4.80
N TYR A 273 22.30 -23.76 -3.76
CA TYR A 273 23.43 -24.49 -3.18
C TYR A 273 23.33 -26.01 -3.39
N PHE A 274 22.38 -26.45 -4.22
CA PHE A 274 22.25 -27.80 -4.77
C PHE A 274 22.18 -27.70 -6.29
#